data_AF-A0A3N5ZHD3-F1
#
_entry.id   AF-A0A3N5ZHD3-F1
#
_cell.length_a   1.000
_cell.length_b   1.000
_cell.length_c   1.000
_cell.angle_alpha   90.00
_cell.angle_beta   90.00
_cell.angle_gamma   90.00
#
_symmetry.space_group_name_H-M   'P 1'
#
loop_
_entity.id
_entity.type
_entity.pdbx_description
1 polymer ?
#
loop_
_entity_poly.entity_id
_entity_poly.type
_entity_poly.pdbx_seq_one_letter_code
_entity_poly.pdbx_strand_id
1 'polypeptide(L)'
;MFTHRDGTLTCEGVPLRSIVDRVGTPVYVYSRAAIENAFEAFDQAFAGYPHTLHYALKANSNLAIARLLRALGASVDANSGGEIDVAL
;
A
#
# COMPACT_ATOMS: atom_id res chain seq x y z
N MET A 1 8.51 1.28 6.19
CA MET A 1 7.82 1.29 7.49
C MET A 1 8.03 2.61 8.22
N PHE A 2 7.21 2.90 9.23
CA PHE A 2 7.38 4.05 10.11
C PHE A 2 8.32 3.71 11.26
N THR A 3 9.36 4.53 11.47
CA THR A 3 10.36 4.30 12.52
C THR A 3 10.83 5.63 13.11
N HIS A 4 11.15 5.63 14.41
CA HIS A 4 11.90 6.73 15.02
C HIS A 4 13.40 6.49 14.85
N ARG A 5 14.12 7.48 14.33
CA ARG A 5 15.59 7.51 14.26
C ARG A 5 16.06 8.82 14.87
N ASP A 6 16.84 8.74 15.93
CA ASP A 6 17.39 9.91 16.64
C ASP A 6 16.31 10.95 17.00
N GLY A 7 15.17 10.49 17.54
CA GLY A 7 14.01 11.32 17.88
C GLY A 7 13.16 11.79 16.70
N THR A 8 13.58 11.55 15.46
CA THR A 8 12.85 11.95 14.24
C THR A 8 11.97 10.81 13.72
N LEU A 9 10.69 11.10 13.46
CA LEU A 9 9.79 10.15 12.82
C LEU A 9 10.04 10.10 11.30
N THR A 10 10.29 8.91 10.80
CA THR A 10 10.61 8.63 9.39
C THR A 10 9.64 7.61 8.80
N CYS A 11 9.38 7.70 7.49
CA CYS A 11 8.77 6.63 6.70
C CYS A 11 9.82 6.15 5.69
N GLU A 12 10.24 4.88 5.78
CA GLU A 12 11.26 4.31 4.88
C GLU A 12 12.58 5.10 4.87
N GLY A 13 12.97 5.62 6.03
CA GLY A 13 14.16 6.46 6.18
C GLY A 13 13.97 7.92 5.76
N VAL A 14 12.84 8.28 5.13
CA VAL A 14 12.51 9.67 4.78
C VAL A 14 11.88 10.38 6.00
N PRO A 15 12.47 11.48 6.51
CA PRO A 15 11.88 12.25 7.61
C PRO A 15 10.49 12.79 7.22
N LEU A 16 9.46 12.53 8.03
CA LEU A 16 8.11 13.04 7.74
C LEU A 16 8.06 14.57 7.67
N ARG A 17 8.93 15.25 8.43
CA ARG A 17 9.05 16.71 8.37
C ARG A 17 9.41 17.20 6.97
N SER A 18 10.32 16.52 6.28
CA SER A 18 10.71 16.87 4.90
C SER A 18 9.55 16.72 3.90
N ILE A 19 8.67 15.74 4.12
CA ILE A 19 7.45 15.57 3.31
C ILE A 19 6.51 16.74 3.57
N VAL A 20 6.24 17.05 4.83
CA VAL A 20 5.38 18.16 5.24
C VAL A 20 5.87 19.50 4.71
N ASP A 21 7.17 19.79 4.83
CA ASP A 21 7.74 21.04 4.33
C ASP A 21 7.60 21.17 2.80
N ARG A 22 7.51 20.05 2.07
CA ARG A 22 7.37 20.00 0.61
C ARG A 22 5.92 20.08 0.13
N VAL A 23 4.99 19.42 0.81
CA VAL A 23 3.59 19.24 0.33
C VAL A 23 2.52 19.89 1.21
N GLY A 24 2.89 20.36 2.41
CA GLY A 24 1.98 20.93 3.40
C GLY A 24 1.20 19.89 4.20
N THR A 25 0.31 20.38 5.06
CA THR A 25 -0.61 19.55 5.88
C THR A 25 -2.07 19.96 5.69
N PRO A 26 -3.04 19.03 5.78
CA PRO A 26 -2.85 17.60 6.11
C PRO A 26 -2.34 16.78 4.92
N VAL A 27 -1.54 15.74 5.21
CA VAL A 27 -1.01 14.80 4.21
C VAL A 27 -1.11 13.36 4.72
N TYR A 28 -1.55 12.45 3.84
CA TYR A 28 -1.45 11.01 4.07
C TYR A 28 -0.12 10.49 3.52
N VAL A 29 0.61 9.73 4.35
CA VAL A 29 1.86 9.07 3.97
C VAL A 29 1.66 7.57 4.11
N TYR A 30 1.98 6.83 3.06
CA TYR A 30 1.94 5.37 3.05
C TYR A 30 3.35 4.82 2.88
N SER A 31 3.61 3.68 3.51
CA SER A 31 4.86 2.94 3.31
C SER A 31 4.63 1.83 2.30
N ARG A 32 5.35 1.89 1.17
CA ARG A 32 5.42 0.82 0.17
C ARG A 32 5.87 -0.49 0.80
N ALA A 33 6.98 -0.49 1.55
CA ALA A 33 7.51 -1.69 2.18
C ALA A 33 6.53 -2.32 3.18
N ALA A 34 5.70 -1.50 3.85
CA ALA A 34 4.66 -2.04 4.74
C ALA A 34 3.54 -2.77 3.95
N ILE A 35 3.16 -2.24 2.78
CA ILE A 35 2.17 -2.85 1.90
C ILE A 35 2.71 -4.15 1.28
N GLU A 36 3.96 -4.12 0.78
CA GLU A 36 4.64 -5.30 0.22
C GLU A 36 4.75 -6.42 1.25
N ASN A 37 5.26 -6.12 2.45
CA ASN A 37 5.38 -7.11 3.52
C ASN A 37 4.02 -7.70 3.95
N ALA A 38 2.96 -6.88 3.97
CA ALA A 38 1.63 -7.36 4.31
C ALA A 38 1.09 -8.31 3.24
N PHE A 39 1.26 -7.97 1.95
CA PHE A 39 0.89 -8.85 0.85
C PHE A 39 1.67 -10.18 0.91
N GLU A 40 3.00 -10.12 1.02
CA GLU A 40 3.86 -11.30 1.07
C GLU A 40 3.52 -12.19 2.27
N ALA A 41 3.26 -11.63 3.45
CA ALA A 41 2.85 -12.42 4.61
C ALA A 41 1.55 -13.19 4.37
N PHE A 42 0.57 -12.58 3.70
CA PHE A 42 -0.67 -13.25 3.32
C PHE A 42 -0.44 -14.33 2.25
N ASP A 43 0.29 -14.00 1.19
CA ASP A 43 0.59 -14.93 0.09
C ASP A 43 1.33 -16.18 0.60
N GLN A 44 2.36 -15.98 1.42
CA GLN A 44 3.13 -17.08 2.02
C GLN A 44 2.31 -17.94 2.99
N ALA A 45 1.35 -17.35 3.72
CA ALA A 45 0.47 -18.11 4.61
C ALA A 45 -0.40 -19.12 3.86
N PHE A 46 -0.70 -18.88 2.58
CA PHE A 46 -1.48 -19.78 1.71
C PHE A 46 -0.64 -20.53 0.68
N ALA A 47 0.70 -20.46 0.72
CA ALA A 47 1.59 -21.06 -0.27
C ALA A 47 1.41 -22.58 -0.48
N GLY A 48 0.85 -23.29 0.51
CA GLY A 48 0.52 -24.72 0.42
C GLY A 48 -0.75 -25.05 -0.37
N TYR A 49 -1.51 -24.05 -0.85
CA TYR A 49 -2.77 -24.22 -1.55
C TYR A 49 -2.87 -23.29 -2.78
N PRO A 50 -3.42 -23.74 -3.92
CA PRO A 50 -3.65 -22.85 -5.07
C PRO A 50 -4.58 -21.70 -4.68
N HIS A 51 -4.08 -20.46 -4.74
CA HIS A 51 -4.84 -19.30 -4.31
C HIS A 51 -4.56 -18.08 -5.20
N THR A 52 -5.38 -17.05 -5.04
CA THR A 52 -5.18 -15.72 -5.63
C THR A 52 -5.68 -14.70 -4.63
N LEU A 53 -4.87 -13.69 -4.34
CA LEU A 53 -5.25 -12.62 -3.43
C LEU A 53 -6.01 -11.54 -4.19
N HIS A 54 -7.20 -11.19 -3.72
CA HIS A 54 -8.02 -10.10 -4.25
C HIS A 54 -8.04 -8.94 -3.25
N TYR A 55 -7.39 -7.82 -3.59
CA TYR A 55 -7.38 -6.64 -2.75
C TYR A 55 -8.71 -5.88 -2.87
N ALA A 56 -9.36 -5.63 -1.74
CA ALA A 56 -10.60 -4.86 -1.70
C ALA A 56 -10.33 -3.35 -1.86
N LEU A 57 -10.64 -2.77 -3.03
CA LEU A 57 -10.36 -1.36 -3.33
C LEU A 57 -11.07 -0.37 -2.41
N LYS A 58 -12.20 -0.78 -1.81
CA LYS A 58 -12.93 -0.02 -0.80
C LYS A 58 -12.06 0.41 0.39
N ALA A 59 -10.97 -0.31 0.67
CA ALA A 59 -10.04 0.03 1.74
C ALA A 59 -9.14 1.22 1.39
N ASN A 60 -8.61 1.26 0.16
CA ASN A 60 -7.85 2.37 -0.39
C ASN A 60 -7.72 2.22 -1.92
N SER A 61 -8.49 3.00 -2.67
CA SER A 61 -8.49 2.97 -4.14
C SER A 61 -7.46 3.89 -4.80
N ASN A 62 -6.45 4.36 -4.05
CA ASN A 62 -5.37 5.15 -4.63
C ASN A 62 -4.65 4.37 -5.73
N LEU A 63 -4.56 4.96 -6.93
CA LEU A 63 -4.02 4.31 -8.12
C LEU A 63 -2.58 3.78 -7.92
N ALA A 64 -1.73 4.46 -7.14
CA ALA A 64 -0.37 4.00 -6.90
C ALA A 64 -0.35 2.73 -6.02
N ILE A 65 -1.26 2.62 -5.05
CA ILE A 65 -1.41 1.42 -4.20
C ILE A 65 -2.00 0.27 -5.01
N ALA A 66 -3.04 0.51 -5.81
CA ALA A 66 -3.62 -0.50 -6.69
C ALA A 66 -2.58 -1.06 -7.67
N ARG A 67 -1.77 -0.18 -8.30
CA ARG A 67 -0.67 -0.59 -9.19
C ARG A 67 0.41 -1.38 -8.48
N LEU A 68 0.76 -0.98 -7.25
CA LEU A 68 1.73 -1.72 -6.42
C LEU A 68 1.25 -3.15 -6.16
N LEU A 69 0.02 -3.32 -5.68
CA LEU A 69 -0.54 -4.63 -5.38
C LEU A 69 -0.69 -5.50 -6.63
N ARG A 70 -1.11 -4.92 -7.75
CA ARG A 70 -1.13 -5.63 -9.05
C ARG A 70 0.26 -6.10 -9.47
N ALA A 71 1.30 -5.28 -9.28
CA ALA A 71 2.67 -5.65 -9.59
C ALA A 71 3.21 -6.79 -8.71
N LEU A 72 2.68 -6.95 -7.50
CA LEU A 72 2.96 -8.09 -6.62
C LEU A 72 2.17 -9.36 -6.99
N GLY A 73 1.22 -9.27 -7.93
CA GLY A 73 0.39 -10.41 -8.38
C GLY A 73 -1.03 -10.43 -7.81
N ALA A 74 -1.44 -9.40 -7.07
CA ALA A 74 -2.81 -9.30 -6.58
C ALA A 74 -3.81 -9.07 -7.73
N SER A 75 -4.96 -9.73 -7.63
CA SER A 75 -6.19 -9.30 -8.28
C SER A 75 -6.94 -8.29 -7.41
N VAL A 76 -8.11 -7.85 -7.86
CA VAL A 76 -8.91 -6.82 -7.19
C VAL A 76 -10.29 -7.36 -6.85
N ASP A 77 -10.82 -6.98 -5.67
CA ASP A 77 -12.23 -6.97 -5.31
C ASP A 77 -12.75 -5.54 -5.43
N ALA A 78 -13.65 -5.32 -6.40
CA ALA A 78 -14.24 -4.02 -6.74
C ALA A 78 -15.75 -4.03 -6.47
N ASN A 79 -16.28 -2.91 -5.98
CA ASN A 79 -17.67 -2.75 -5.55
C ASN A 79 -18.39 -1.61 -6.29
N SER A 80 -17.73 -0.96 -7.25
CA SER A 80 -18.32 0.08 -8.10
C SER A 80 -17.65 0.12 -9.48
N GLY A 81 -18.31 0.75 -10.46
CA GLY A 81 -17.73 0.96 -11.80
C GLY A 81 -16.43 1.76 -11.76
N GLY A 82 -16.34 2.79 -10.90
CA GLY A 82 -15.10 3.56 -10.74
C GLY A 82 -13.93 2.75 -10.17
N GLU A 83 -14.20 1.75 -9.33
CA GLU A 83 -13.17 0.82 -8.86
C GLU A 83 -12.74 -0.16 -9.94
N ILE A 84 -13.65 -0.57 -10.84
CA ILE A 84 -13.31 -1.34 -12.03
C ILE A 84 -12.39 -0.51 -12.93
N ASP A 85 -12.68 0.78 -13.16
CA ASP A 85 -11.84 1.66 -13.97
C ASP A 85 -10.42 1.82 -13.39
N VAL A 86 -10.27 1.83 -12.06
CA VAL A 86 -8.95 1.85 -11.40
C VAL A 86 -8.18 0.53 -11.59
N ALA A 87 -8.90 -0.60 -11.71
CA ALA A 87 -8.31 -1.93 -11.81
C ALA A 87 -7.85 -2.30 -13.23
N LEU A 88 -8.40 -1.67 -14.27
CA LEU A 88 -8.05 -1.87 -15.67
C LEU A 88 -6.72 -1.17 -16.02
#